data_AF-A0A142L2Z6-F1
#
_entry.id   AF-A0A142L2Z6-F1
#
_cell.length_a   1.000
_cell.length_b   1.000
_cell.length_c   1.000
_cell.angle_alpha   90.00
_cell.angle_beta   90.00
_cell.angle_gamma   90.00
#
_symmetry.space_group_name_H-M   'P 1'
#
loop_
_entity.id
_entity.type
_entity.pdbx_description
1 polymer ?
#
loop_
_entity_poly.entity_id
_entity_poly.type
_entity_poly.pdbx_seq_one_letter_code
_entity_poly.pdbx_strand_id
1 'polypeptide(L)'
;MNKVLGIILSTLIIVACKNKVEKIYATTEDITESVYASGIIKSENQYQVFAIVNGIVEKVFVQEGDTIIAGNPILSILNETSKLNKQNAELTAAYSDYNANQNKLNELKVTIDFARAKLLNDSQQFIRQQNLWKQQVGSQVDLEQRQLAFQNSRTAYQSALLKYDELQKQLRFVSQQSKKNLQISQKQENDFTVRSEINGRVYSILKEKGEFVTTQTPLAVLGDAKIFKLELQVDEYDIVKIQKGLPVIITLDSYKGEVFEAIISKINPIMNERTKTFTIEASFTKAPPELFPNLTVEANILLQSKKNILTLPRNMVSDDRTVTKSNGEKVSVITGLKDYQKIEILSGISADDELIVPVK
;
A
#
# COMPACT_ATOMS: atom_id res chain seq x y z
N MET A 1 46.83 -7.78 99.72
CA MET A 1 45.74 -7.09 100.43
C MET A 1 44.75 -6.61 99.38
N ASN A 2 43.55 -7.15 99.43
CA ASN A 2 42.27 -6.80 98.80
C ASN A 2 42.04 -6.83 97.26
N LYS A 3 41.13 -7.76 96.93
CA LYS A 3 40.32 -7.99 95.72
C LYS A 3 39.21 -6.93 95.54
N VAL A 4 38.43 -7.13 94.47
CA VAL A 4 37.00 -6.78 94.19
C VAL A 4 36.91 -5.78 93.02
N LEU A 5 36.60 -6.17 91.77
CA LEU A 5 35.39 -6.78 91.18
C LEU A 5 34.11 -5.97 91.40
N GLY A 6 33.70 -5.18 90.40
CA GLY A 6 32.42 -4.47 90.39
C GLY A 6 31.94 -4.21 88.95
N ILE A 7 31.07 -5.10 88.46
CA ILE A 7 30.21 -4.92 87.29
C ILE A 7 29.07 -3.97 87.70
N ILE A 8 28.62 -3.07 86.82
CA ILE A 8 27.20 -2.80 86.46
C ILE A 8 26.96 -1.37 85.92
N LEU A 9 26.17 -1.34 84.83
CA LEU A 9 25.20 -0.34 84.37
C LEU A 9 25.52 0.51 83.13
N SER A 10 24.92 0.03 82.04
CA SER A 10 24.37 0.76 80.90
C SER A 10 23.95 2.21 81.19
N THR A 11 24.32 3.12 80.30
CA THR A 11 23.49 4.28 79.96
C THR A 11 23.65 4.59 78.47
N LEU A 12 22.80 3.92 77.69
CA LEU A 12 22.50 4.22 76.30
C LEU A 12 21.61 5.47 76.30
N ILE A 13 22.18 6.66 76.02
CA ILE A 13 21.38 7.87 75.76
C ILE A 13 21.45 8.17 74.27
N ILE A 14 20.40 7.67 73.63
CA ILE A 14 19.75 8.07 72.40
C ILE A 14 20.17 9.48 71.94
N VAL A 15 21.04 9.56 70.94
CA VAL A 15 21.18 10.74 70.10
C VAL A 15 19.96 10.76 69.19
N ALA A 16 19.01 11.63 69.50
CA ALA A 16 17.87 11.90 68.64
C ALA A 16 18.38 12.42 67.28
N CYS A 17 18.23 11.61 66.23
CA CYS A 17 18.35 12.07 64.85
C CYS A 17 17.29 13.15 64.62
N LYS A 18 17.69 14.43 64.68
CA LYS A 18 16.94 15.51 64.04
C LYS A 18 16.97 15.22 62.55
N ASN A 19 15.88 14.65 62.02
CA ASN A 19 15.66 14.55 60.58
C ASN A 19 15.76 15.97 60.01
N LYS A 20 16.86 16.25 59.32
CA LYS A 20 17.08 17.53 58.64
C LYS A 20 16.12 17.51 57.45
N VAL A 21 14.94 18.11 57.64
CA VAL A 21 13.93 18.20 56.59
C VAL A 21 14.52 19.05 55.47
N GLU A 22 14.68 18.44 54.29
CA GLU A 22 15.21 19.10 53.11
C GLU A 22 14.20 20.17 52.67
N LYS A 23 14.63 21.43 52.69
CA LYS A 23 13.81 22.58 52.30
C LYS A 23 13.98 22.83 50.80
N ILE A 24 12.87 22.94 50.08
CA ILE A 24 12.85 23.15 48.63
C ILE A 24 12.03 24.41 48.33
N TYR A 25 12.50 25.22 47.38
CA TYR A 25 11.82 26.42 46.88
C TYR A 25 11.24 26.14 45.49
N ALA A 26 10.21 26.89 45.13
CA ALA A 26 9.71 26.87 43.76
C ALA A 26 10.68 27.63 42.82
N THR A 27 10.98 27.05 41.67
CA THR A 27 11.94 27.60 40.70
C THR A 27 11.26 27.98 39.40
N THR A 28 11.71 29.08 38.80
CA THR A 28 11.24 29.51 37.48
C THR A 28 11.99 28.74 36.40
N GLU A 29 11.28 27.86 35.70
CA GLU A 29 11.86 26.97 34.69
C GLU A 29 10.88 26.78 33.53
N ASP A 30 11.35 26.16 32.45
CA ASP A 30 10.50 25.75 31.34
C ASP A 30 9.86 24.39 31.68
N ILE A 31 8.56 24.23 31.38
CA ILE A 31 7.85 22.96 31.51
C ILE A 31 7.28 22.54 30.16
N THR A 32 7.35 21.26 29.86
CA THR A 32 6.74 20.70 28.66
C THR A 32 5.92 19.48 29.03
N GLU A 33 4.61 19.52 28.74
CA GLU A 33 3.73 18.37 28.87
C GLU A 33 3.89 17.51 27.60
N SER A 34 4.21 16.24 27.80
CA SER A 34 4.37 15.28 26.71
C SER A 34 3.68 13.96 26.99
N VAL A 35 3.21 13.31 25.94
CA VAL A 35 2.69 11.95 25.97
C VAL A 35 3.75 11.02 25.42
N TYR A 36 4.09 10.00 26.20
CA TYR A 36 4.98 8.94 25.76
C TYR A 36 4.25 8.00 24.81
N ALA A 37 4.92 7.61 23.72
CA ALA A 37 4.47 6.63 22.76
C ALA A 37 5.64 5.76 22.32
N SER A 38 5.39 4.48 22.11
CA SER A 38 6.37 3.57 21.51
C SER A 38 5.88 3.11 20.15
N GLY A 39 6.79 2.76 19.26
CA GLY A 39 6.38 2.38 17.90
C GLY A 39 7.49 1.75 17.09
N ILE A 40 7.25 1.69 15.79
CA ILE A 40 8.20 1.20 14.81
C ILE A 40 8.34 2.14 13.63
N ILE A 41 9.49 2.08 12.97
CA ILE A 41 9.70 2.69 11.66
C ILE A 41 9.14 1.77 10.58
N LYS A 42 8.37 2.33 9.65
CA LYS A 42 7.82 1.63 8.49
C LYS A 42 8.26 2.34 7.22
N SER A 43 8.59 1.57 6.20
CA SER A 43 8.84 2.15 4.88
C SER A 43 7.52 2.62 4.25
N GLU A 44 7.55 3.76 3.55
CA GLU A 44 6.40 4.24 2.80
C GLU A 44 6.02 3.24 1.70
N ASN A 45 4.74 3.04 1.45
CA ASN A 45 4.23 2.03 0.50
C ASN A 45 4.79 0.61 0.73
N GLN A 46 5.19 0.27 1.96
CA GLN A 46 5.65 -1.08 2.28
C GLN A 46 4.51 -2.09 2.10
N TYR A 47 4.74 -3.12 1.29
CA TYR A 47 3.77 -4.19 1.03
C TYR A 47 4.45 -5.55 0.87
N GLN A 48 3.66 -6.60 1.07
CA GLN A 48 4.06 -7.97 0.79
C GLN A 48 3.67 -8.31 -0.65
N VAL A 49 4.63 -8.83 -1.41
CA VAL A 49 4.43 -9.30 -2.77
C VAL A 49 3.88 -10.72 -2.71
N PHE A 50 2.82 -10.99 -3.44
CA PHE A 50 2.20 -12.32 -3.53
C PHE A 50 2.26 -12.86 -4.95
N ALA A 51 2.18 -14.18 -5.08
CA ALA A 51 2.04 -14.81 -6.39
C ALA A 51 0.62 -14.62 -6.94
N ILE A 52 0.47 -14.51 -8.26
CA ILE A 52 -0.84 -14.54 -8.93
C ILE A 52 -1.25 -15.97 -9.28
N VAL A 53 -0.26 -16.86 -9.42
CA VAL A 53 -0.42 -18.27 -9.78
C VAL A 53 0.29 -19.17 -8.78
N ASN A 54 -0.15 -20.42 -8.69
CA ASN A 54 0.52 -21.45 -7.90
C ASN A 54 1.60 -22.14 -8.74
N GLY A 55 2.72 -22.51 -8.12
CA GLY A 55 3.77 -23.26 -8.81
C GLY A 55 5.09 -23.30 -8.05
N ILE A 56 6.13 -23.79 -8.73
CA ILE A 56 7.49 -23.90 -8.17
C ILE A 56 8.31 -22.69 -8.61
N VAL A 57 9.04 -22.05 -7.70
CA VAL A 57 9.96 -20.95 -8.02
C VAL A 57 11.10 -21.48 -8.89
N GLU A 58 11.20 -20.97 -10.12
CA GLU A 58 12.24 -21.34 -11.08
C GLU A 58 13.50 -20.50 -10.87
N LYS A 59 13.32 -19.18 -10.69
CA LYS A 59 14.41 -18.23 -10.54
C LYS A 59 14.00 -17.02 -9.70
N VAL A 60 14.91 -16.56 -8.85
CA VAL A 60 14.81 -15.27 -8.17
C VAL A 60 15.78 -14.30 -8.87
N PHE A 61 15.31 -13.11 -9.21
CA PHE A 61 16.04 -12.11 -10.01
C PHE A 61 16.68 -11.00 -9.18
N VAL A 62 16.30 -10.87 -7.91
CA VAL A 62 16.72 -9.79 -7.01
C VAL A 62 17.18 -10.37 -5.66
N GLN A 63 17.92 -9.58 -4.91
CA GLN A 63 18.42 -9.91 -3.57
C GLN A 63 17.98 -8.85 -2.55
N GLU A 64 18.04 -9.17 -1.26
CA GLU A 64 17.79 -8.18 -0.22
C GLU A 64 18.75 -6.99 -0.36
N GLY A 65 18.20 -5.79 -0.25
CA GLY A 65 18.94 -4.55 -0.39
C GLY A 65 18.98 -3.99 -1.81
N ASP A 66 18.55 -4.73 -2.83
CA ASP A 66 18.50 -4.24 -4.20
C ASP A 66 17.48 -3.09 -4.37
N THR A 67 17.84 -2.12 -5.20
CA THR A 67 16.92 -1.08 -5.66
C THR A 67 16.16 -1.58 -6.87
N ILE A 68 14.84 -1.39 -6.89
CA ILE A 68 13.95 -1.88 -7.94
C ILE A 68 13.08 -0.75 -8.49
N ILE A 69 12.75 -0.84 -9.77
CA ILE A 69 11.74 0.00 -10.41
C ILE A 69 10.47 -0.81 -10.70
N ALA A 70 9.35 -0.11 -10.80
CA ALA A 70 8.07 -0.71 -11.17
C ALA A 70 8.21 -1.49 -12.49
N GLY A 71 7.72 -2.73 -12.50
CA GLY A 71 7.84 -3.67 -13.62
C GLY A 71 9.09 -4.55 -13.60
N ASN A 72 10.08 -4.30 -12.73
CA ASN A 72 11.22 -5.21 -12.61
C ASN A 72 10.77 -6.59 -12.12
N PRO A 73 11.30 -7.68 -12.72
CA PRO A 73 11.01 -9.03 -12.26
C PRO A 73 11.66 -9.29 -10.91
N ILE A 74 10.90 -9.89 -9.99
CA ILE A 74 11.34 -10.29 -8.65
C ILE A 74 11.69 -11.77 -8.67
N LEU A 75 10.74 -12.59 -9.14
CA LEU A 75 10.92 -14.03 -9.32
C LEU A 75 10.07 -14.56 -10.49
N SER A 76 10.47 -15.70 -11.04
CA SER A 76 9.68 -16.48 -11.98
C SER A 76 9.26 -17.80 -11.37
N ILE A 77 8.04 -18.22 -11.73
CA ILE A 77 7.45 -19.51 -11.40
C ILE A 77 7.52 -20.37 -12.66
N LEU A 78 7.84 -21.66 -12.50
CA LEU A 78 7.92 -22.61 -13.60
C LEU A 78 6.60 -22.66 -14.38
N ASN A 79 6.68 -22.46 -15.70
CA ASN A 79 5.48 -22.19 -16.52
C ASN A 79 5.47 -22.90 -17.89
N GLU A 80 6.12 -24.06 -18.03
CA GLU A 80 6.28 -24.76 -19.32
C GLU A 80 4.97 -24.86 -20.11
N THR A 81 3.87 -25.29 -19.47
CA THR A 81 2.56 -25.39 -20.11
C THR A 81 2.04 -24.03 -20.60
N SER A 82 2.23 -22.95 -19.83
CA SER A 82 1.80 -21.60 -20.21
C SER A 82 2.58 -21.08 -21.41
N LYS A 83 3.91 -21.34 -21.42
CA LYS A 83 4.79 -21.02 -22.54
C LYS A 83 4.37 -21.76 -23.82
N LEU A 84 4.09 -23.07 -23.72
CA LEU A 84 3.60 -23.87 -24.84
C LEU A 84 2.22 -23.41 -25.33
N ASN A 85 1.32 -23.05 -24.41
CA ASN A 85 -0.01 -22.53 -24.76
C ASN A 85 0.08 -21.21 -25.52
N LYS A 86 0.94 -20.28 -25.09
CA LYS A 86 1.22 -19.05 -25.84
C LYS A 86 1.75 -19.36 -27.24
N GLN A 87 2.73 -20.26 -27.37
CA GLN A 87 3.28 -20.62 -28.68
C GLN A 87 2.20 -21.22 -29.60
N ASN A 88 1.34 -22.08 -29.07
CA ASN A 88 0.20 -22.63 -29.82
C ASN A 88 -0.79 -21.53 -30.26
N ALA A 89 -1.12 -20.60 -29.36
CA ALA A 89 -1.99 -19.47 -29.66
C ALA A 89 -1.38 -18.52 -30.71
N GLU A 90 -0.06 -18.34 -30.70
CA GLU A 90 0.69 -17.52 -31.66
C GLU A 90 0.64 -18.15 -33.06
N LEU A 91 0.91 -19.45 -33.17
CA LEU A 91 0.76 -20.20 -34.42
C LEU A 91 -0.67 -20.11 -34.97
N THR A 92 -1.66 -20.29 -34.10
CA THR A 92 -3.09 -20.21 -34.48
C THR A 92 -3.47 -18.81 -34.95
N ALA A 93 -2.99 -17.75 -34.29
CA ALA A 93 -3.23 -16.36 -34.67
C ALA A 93 -2.56 -16.01 -36.01
N ALA A 94 -1.33 -16.49 -36.25
CA ALA A 94 -0.64 -16.31 -37.51
C ALA A 94 -1.36 -17.04 -38.66
N TYR A 95 -1.77 -18.29 -38.44
CA TYR A 95 -2.52 -19.08 -39.42
C TYR A 95 -3.90 -18.47 -39.75
N SER A 96 -4.56 -17.92 -38.74
CA SER A 96 -5.88 -17.30 -38.84
C SER A 96 -5.82 -15.83 -39.25
N ASP A 97 -4.64 -15.29 -39.58
CA ASP A 97 -4.54 -13.88 -39.91
C ASP A 97 -5.34 -13.55 -41.18
N TYR A 98 -6.09 -12.45 -41.10
CA TYR A 98 -6.97 -12.00 -42.18
C TYR A 98 -6.20 -11.71 -43.46
N ASN A 99 -4.99 -11.14 -43.36
CA ASN A 99 -4.17 -10.80 -44.52
C ASN A 99 -3.58 -12.07 -45.16
N ALA A 100 -3.14 -13.03 -44.33
CA ALA A 100 -2.65 -14.32 -44.82
C ALA A 100 -3.72 -15.14 -45.57
N ASN A 101 -5.01 -14.95 -45.25
CA ASN A 101 -6.13 -15.68 -45.85
C ASN A 101 -6.87 -14.92 -46.96
N GLN A 102 -6.36 -13.78 -47.45
CA GLN A 102 -6.99 -12.97 -48.51
C GLN A 102 -7.25 -13.72 -49.82
N ASN A 103 -6.43 -14.73 -50.13
CA ASN A 103 -6.56 -15.49 -51.37
C ASN A 103 -7.94 -16.18 -51.50
N LYS A 104 -8.50 -16.65 -50.38
CA LYS A 104 -9.85 -17.25 -50.35
C LYS A 104 -10.94 -16.24 -50.73
N LEU A 105 -10.77 -14.97 -50.36
CA LEU A 105 -11.67 -13.88 -50.77
C LEU A 105 -11.47 -13.50 -52.23
N ASN A 106 -10.23 -13.54 -52.72
CA ASN A 106 -9.94 -13.22 -54.13
C ASN A 106 -10.56 -14.25 -55.09
N GLU A 107 -10.59 -15.54 -54.72
CA GLU A 107 -11.29 -16.58 -55.48
C GLU A 107 -12.81 -16.28 -55.62
N LEU A 108 -13.45 -15.85 -54.53
CA LEU A 108 -14.86 -15.46 -54.57
C LEU A 108 -15.09 -14.16 -55.35
N LYS A 109 -14.13 -13.21 -55.35
CA LYS A 109 -14.23 -12.01 -56.22
C LYS A 109 -14.27 -12.39 -57.70
N VAL A 110 -13.41 -13.31 -58.13
CA VAL A 110 -13.43 -13.81 -59.51
C VAL A 110 -14.79 -14.45 -59.84
N THR A 111 -15.36 -15.19 -58.89
CA THR A 111 -16.71 -15.78 -59.05
C THR A 111 -17.81 -14.72 -59.15
N ILE A 112 -17.73 -13.66 -58.35
CA ILE A 112 -18.64 -12.51 -58.41
C ILE A 112 -18.55 -11.82 -59.77
N ASP A 113 -17.34 -11.58 -60.27
CA ASP A 113 -17.12 -10.92 -61.56
C ASP A 113 -17.67 -11.76 -62.72
N PHE A 114 -17.47 -13.08 -62.68
CA PHE A 114 -18.08 -14.00 -63.64
C PHE A 114 -19.61 -13.97 -63.60
N ALA A 115 -20.21 -14.06 -62.40
CA ALA A 115 -21.66 -14.02 -62.24
C ALA A 115 -22.26 -12.67 -62.68
N ARG A 116 -21.54 -11.56 -62.43
CA ARG A 116 -21.89 -10.22 -62.89
C ARG A 116 -21.88 -10.14 -64.42
N ALA A 117 -20.83 -10.63 -65.06
CA ALA A 117 -20.74 -10.64 -66.53
C ALA A 117 -21.89 -11.43 -67.16
N LYS A 118 -22.23 -12.59 -66.58
CA LYS A 118 -23.37 -13.41 -67.04
C LYS A 118 -24.71 -12.69 -66.87
N LEU A 119 -24.94 -12.06 -65.72
CA LEU A 119 -26.13 -11.25 -65.47
C LEU A 119 -26.29 -10.13 -66.50
N LEU A 120 -25.21 -9.42 -66.82
CA LEU A 120 -25.22 -8.36 -67.82
C LEU A 120 -25.57 -8.89 -69.21
N ASN A 121 -24.97 -10.01 -69.62
CA ASN A 121 -25.29 -10.65 -70.90
C ASN A 121 -26.76 -11.06 -70.96
N ASP A 122 -27.26 -11.80 -69.96
CA ASP A 122 -28.63 -12.33 -69.96
C ASP A 122 -29.66 -11.20 -69.88
N SER A 123 -29.35 -10.11 -69.16
CA SER A 123 -30.16 -8.89 -69.13
C SER A 123 -30.30 -8.26 -70.52
N GLN A 124 -29.19 -8.11 -71.24
CA GLN A 124 -29.21 -7.58 -72.61
C GLN A 124 -29.99 -8.47 -73.57
N GLN A 125 -29.84 -9.80 -73.46
CA GLN A 125 -30.59 -10.75 -74.30
C GLN A 125 -32.09 -10.71 -74.01
N PHE A 126 -32.49 -10.62 -72.74
CA PHE A 126 -33.89 -10.47 -72.35
C PHE A 126 -34.51 -9.18 -72.89
N ILE A 127 -33.82 -8.04 -72.77
CA ILE A 127 -34.29 -6.76 -73.31
C ILE A 127 -34.44 -6.83 -74.84
N ARG A 128 -33.48 -7.42 -75.55
CA ARG A 128 -33.58 -7.63 -77.01
C ARG A 128 -34.80 -8.47 -77.38
N GLN A 129 -35.02 -9.59 -76.70
CA GLN A 129 -36.17 -10.47 -76.96
C GLN A 129 -37.49 -9.78 -76.64
N GLN A 130 -37.55 -8.97 -75.58
CA GLN A 130 -38.74 -8.19 -75.23
C GLN A 130 -39.08 -7.16 -76.33
N ASN A 131 -38.08 -6.53 -76.93
CA ASN A 131 -38.29 -5.58 -78.03
C ASN A 131 -38.76 -6.28 -79.32
N LEU A 132 -38.20 -7.45 -79.65
CA LEU A 132 -38.66 -8.26 -80.78
C LEU A 132 -40.11 -8.73 -80.58
N TRP A 133 -40.47 -9.15 -79.38
CA TRP A 133 -41.84 -9.56 -79.04
C TRP A 133 -42.84 -8.41 -79.22
N LYS A 134 -42.48 -7.17 -78.82
CA LYS A 134 -43.30 -5.97 -79.07
C LYS A 134 -43.53 -5.70 -80.56
N GLN A 135 -42.60 -6.13 -81.41
CA GLN A 135 -42.71 -6.07 -82.86
C GLN A 135 -43.40 -7.31 -83.47
N GLN A 136 -43.99 -8.18 -82.63
CA GLN A 136 -44.63 -9.45 -83.01
C GLN A 136 -43.67 -10.44 -83.69
N VAL A 137 -42.38 -10.41 -83.34
CA VAL A 137 -41.34 -11.34 -83.83
C VAL A 137 -40.92 -12.32 -82.73
N GLY A 138 -40.93 -13.63 -83.02
CA GLY A 138 -40.50 -14.71 -82.12
C GLY A 138 -41.64 -15.43 -81.39
N SER A 139 -41.32 -16.35 -80.48
CA SER A 139 -42.32 -17.10 -79.68
C SER A 139 -42.40 -16.62 -78.23
N GLN A 140 -43.55 -16.86 -77.57
CA GLN A 140 -43.71 -16.59 -76.13
C GLN A 140 -42.74 -17.45 -75.28
N VAL A 141 -42.50 -18.69 -75.70
CA VAL A 141 -41.57 -19.61 -75.02
C VAL A 141 -40.15 -19.03 -75.01
N ASP A 142 -39.71 -18.40 -76.11
CA ASP A 142 -38.39 -17.75 -76.17
C ASP A 142 -38.28 -16.61 -75.17
N LEU A 143 -39.32 -15.77 -75.06
CA LEU A 143 -39.35 -14.65 -74.11
C LEU A 143 -39.28 -15.14 -72.66
N GLU A 144 -40.10 -16.14 -72.32
CA GLU A 144 -40.12 -16.76 -70.99
C GLU A 144 -38.78 -17.41 -70.64
N GLN A 145 -38.14 -18.10 -71.59
CA GLN A 145 -36.83 -18.71 -71.39
C GLN A 145 -35.75 -17.65 -71.13
N ARG A 146 -35.76 -16.52 -71.84
CA ARG A 146 -34.83 -15.40 -71.59
C ARG A 146 -35.09 -14.70 -70.27
N GLN A 147 -36.35 -14.55 -69.89
CA GLN A 147 -36.73 -14.02 -68.58
C GLN A 147 -36.20 -14.90 -67.45
N LEU A 148 -36.41 -16.21 -67.55
CA LEU A 148 -35.92 -17.19 -66.58
C LEU A 148 -34.38 -17.19 -66.51
N ALA A 149 -33.70 -17.12 -67.65
CA ALA A 149 -32.23 -17.03 -67.69
C ALA A 149 -31.71 -15.77 -66.95
N PHE A 150 -32.32 -14.61 -67.19
CA PHE A 150 -31.99 -13.37 -66.49
C PHE A 150 -32.28 -13.45 -64.98
N GLN A 151 -33.42 -14.01 -64.58
CA GLN A 151 -33.73 -14.23 -63.17
C GLN A 151 -32.71 -15.15 -62.49
N ASN A 152 -32.34 -16.25 -63.16
CA ASN A 152 -31.36 -17.19 -62.65
C ASN A 152 -29.97 -16.56 -62.50
N SER A 153 -29.49 -15.79 -63.49
CA SER A 153 -28.20 -15.11 -63.38
C SER A 153 -28.22 -13.98 -62.34
N ARG A 154 -29.36 -13.31 -62.13
CA ARG A 154 -29.53 -12.34 -61.04
C ARG A 154 -29.38 -13.00 -59.67
N THR A 155 -30.08 -14.11 -59.46
CA THR A 155 -29.99 -14.89 -58.22
C THR A 155 -28.59 -15.45 -58.02
N ALA A 156 -27.92 -15.92 -59.07
CA ALA A 156 -26.54 -16.40 -59.01
C ALA A 156 -25.55 -15.30 -58.58
N TYR A 157 -25.67 -14.09 -59.14
CA TYR A 157 -24.86 -12.94 -58.74
C TYR A 157 -25.11 -12.54 -57.28
N GLN A 158 -26.37 -12.48 -56.86
CA GLN A 158 -26.72 -12.22 -55.46
C GLN A 158 -26.15 -13.28 -54.50
N SER A 159 -26.24 -14.56 -54.87
CA SER A 159 -25.65 -15.66 -54.10
C SER A 159 -24.13 -15.53 -53.97
N ALA A 160 -23.44 -15.16 -55.06
CA ALA A 160 -21.99 -14.95 -55.04
C ALA A 160 -21.59 -13.80 -54.09
N LEU A 161 -22.33 -12.68 -54.09
CA LEU A 161 -22.11 -11.57 -53.16
C LEU A 161 -22.30 -11.97 -51.70
N LEU A 162 -23.37 -12.73 -51.39
CA LEU A 162 -23.64 -13.20 -50.03
C LEU A 162 -22.53 -14.12 -49.52
N LYS A 163 -22.07 -15.07 -50.35
CA LYS A 163 -20.96 -15.98 -50.01
C LYS A 163 -19.67 -15.21 -49.71
N TYR A 164 -19.38 -14.15 -50.47
CA TYR A 164 -18.22 -13.31 -50.22
C TYR A 164 -18.32 -12.57 -48.88
N ASP A 165 -19.46 -11.94 -48.61
CA ASP A 165 -19.69 -11.23 -47.35
C ASP A 165 -19.64 -12.16 -46.14
N GLU A 166 -20.23 -13.35 -46.25
CA GLU A 166 -20.19 -14.40 -45.23
C GLU A 166 -18.75 -14.83 -44.93
N LEU A 167 -17.98 -15.19 -45.96
CA LEU A 167 -16.59 -15.58 -45.80
C LEU A 167 -15.74 -14.43 -45.24
N GLN A 168 -16.00 -13.19 -45.67
CA GLN A 168 -15.29 -12.02 -45.16
C GLN A 168 -15.54 -11.82 -43.67
N LYS A 169 -16.81 -11.91 -43.23
CA LYS A 169 -17.19 -11.84 -41.82
C LYS A 169 -16.56 -12.98 -41.02
N GLN A 170 -16.60 -14.20 -41.54
CA GLN A 170 -16.00 -15.38 -40.90
C GLN A 170 -14.48 -15.20 -40.71
N LEU A 171 -13.75 -14.81 -41.76
CA LEU A 171 -12.28 -14.62 -41.66
C LEU A 171 -11.92 -13.50 -40.69
N ARG A 172 -12.67 -12.39 -40.68
CA ARG A 172 -12.46 -11.31 -39.71
C ARG A 172 -12.70 -11.77 -38.28
N PHE A 173 -13.80 -12.49 -38.05
CA PHE A 173 -14.15 -13.02 -36.74
C PHE A 173 -13.08 -13.99 -36.22
N VAL A 174 -12.67 -14.98 -37.03
CA VAL A 174 -11.65 -15.96 -36.65
C VAL A 174 -10.29 -15.29 -36.41
N SER A 175 -9.92 -14.30 -37.23
CA SER A 175 -8.70 -13.52 -37.02
C SER A 175 -8.72 -12.72 -35.70
N GLN A 176 -9.85 -12.06 -35.39
CA GLN A 176 -10.00 -11.33 -34.12
C GLN A 176 -10.00 -12.28 -32.92
N GLN A 177 -10.72 -13.38 -33.00
CA GLN A 177 -10.81 -14.38 -31.93
C GLN A 177 -9.45 -14.99 -31.62
N SER A 178 -8.70 -15.40 -32.63
CA SER A 178 -7.35 -15.97 -32.46
C SER A 178 -6.36 -14.96 -31.88
N LYS A 179 -6.39 -13.69 -32.33
CA LYS A 179 -5.61 -12.60 -31.73
C LYS A 179 -5.96 -12.36 -30.26
N LYS A 180 -7.25 -12.45 -29.90
CA LYS A 180 -7.69 -12.33 -28.50
C LYS A 180 -7.22 -13.52 -27.66
N ASN A 181 -7.27 -14.72 -28.20
CA ASN A 181 -6.75 -15.90 -27.51
C ASN A 181 -5.24 -15.79 -27.25
N LEU A 182 -4.46 -15.31 -28.24
CA LEU A 182 -3.04 -15.01 -28.05
C LEU A 182 -2.81 -13.99 -26.93
N GLN A 183 -3.59 -12.91 -26.89
CA GLN A 183 -3.50 -11.92 -25.80
C GLN A 183 -3.78 -12.53 -24.42
N ILE A 184 -4.76 -13.45 -24.33
CA ILE A 184 -5.07 -14.17 -23.09
C ILE A 184 -3.90 -15.05 -22.68
N SER A 185 -3.37 -15.88 -23.58
CA SER A 185 -2.24 -16.76 -23.29
C SER A 185 -0.96 -15.99 -22.95
N GLN A 186 -0.73 -14.82 -23.57
CA GLN A 186 0.38 -13.92 -23.21
C GLN A 186 0.25 -13.38 -21.79
N LYS A 187 -0.95 -12.96 -21.37
CA LYS A 187 -1.19 -12.52 -20.00
C LYS A 187 -0.97 -13.66 -19.01
N GLN A 188 -1.54 -14.83 -19.31
CA GLN A 188 -1.36 -16.02 -18.49
C GLN A 188 0.11 -16.45 -18.37
N GLU A 189 0.95 -16.26 -19.40
CA GLU A 189 2.40 -16.49 -19.31
C GLU A 189 3.07 -15.45 -18.40
N ASN A 190 2.71 -14.17 -18.57
CA ASN A 190 3.26 -13.08 -17.79
C ASN A 190 2.94 -13.18 -16.29
N ASP A 191 1.79 -13.76 -15.93
CA ASP A 191 1.37 -13.97 -14.53
C ASP A 191 2.34 -14.89 -13.75
N PHE A 192 3.15 -15.70 -14.44
CA PHE A 192 4.20 -16.52 -13.82
C PHE A 192 5.48 -15.73 -13.52
N THR A 193 5.60 -14.49 -13.97
CA THR A 193 6.71 -13.60 -13.58
C THR A 193 6.16 -12.51 -12.65
N VAL A 194 6.50 -12.62 -11.37
CA VAL A 194 6.09 -11.65 -10.37
C VAL A 194 6.98 -10.42 -10.50
N ARG A 195 6.36 -9.24 -10.57
CA ARG A 195 7.04 -7.96 -10.80
C ARG A 195 6.73 -6.95 -9.70
N SER A 196 7.63 -5.98 -9.53
CA SER A 196 7.39 -4.86 -8.62
C SER A 196 6.27 -3.95 -9.12
N GLU A 197 5.40 -3.47 -8.23
CA GLU A 197 4.39 -2.46 -8.54
C GLU A 197 4.89 -1.03 -8.23
N ILE A 198 5.98 -0.91 -7.49
CA ILE A 198 6.54 0.36 -7.04
C ILE A 198 8.02 0.51 -7.41
N ASN A 199 8.50 1.74 -7.37
CA ASN A 199 9.93 2.02 -7.30
C ASN A 199 10.33 1.98 -5.82
N GLY A 200 11.37 1.24 -5.47
CA GLY A 200 11.69 1.04 -4.06
C GLY A 200 12.89 0.14 -3.84
N ARG A 201 12.89 -0.52 -2.67
CA ARG A 201 13.94 -1.44 -2.23
C ARG A 201 13.36 -2.79 -1.85
N VAL A 202 14.11 -3.85 -2.12
CA VAL A 202 13.82 -5.19 -1.62
C VAL A 202 14.26 -5.27 -0.16
N TYR A 203 13.32 -5.43 0.76
CA TYR A 203 13.62 -5.56 2.19
C TYR A 203 13.81 -7.01 2.62
N SER A 204 13.08 -7.94 2.01
CA SER A 204 13.19 -9.36 2.32
C SER A 204 12.72 -10.19 1.15
N ILE A 205 13.44 -11.26 0.83
CA ILE A 205 12.97 -12.34 -0.03
C ILE A 205 12.56 -13.49 0.90
N LEU A 206 11.32 -13.93 0.80
CA LEU A 206 10.74 -14.95 1.70
C LEU A 206 10.74 -16.34 1.06
N LYS A 207 11.16 -16.45 -0.20
CA LYS A 207 11.08 -17.66 -1.01
C LYS A 207 12.31 -17.90 -1.84
N GLU A 208 12.81 -19.13 -1.80
CA GLU A 208 13.96 -19.55 -2.56
C GLU A 208 13.60 -20.37 -3.80
N LYS A 209 14.58 -20.53 -4.69
CA LYS A 209 14.45 -21.38 -5.87
C LYS A 209 14.14 -22.82 -5.45
N GLY A 210 13.15 -23.42 -6.11
CA GLY A 210 12.70 -24.79 -5.85
C GLY A 210 11.58 -24.90 -4.82
N GLU A 211 11.24 -23.83 -4.11
CA GLU A 211 10.08 -23.84 -3.22
C GLU A 211 8.76 -23.79 -4.01
N PHE A 212 7.73 -24.41 -3.44
CA PHE A 212 6.36 -24.30 -3.92
C PHE A 212 5.68 -23.08 -3.31
N VAL A 213 5.03 -22.27 -4.15
CA VAL A 213 4.34 -21.04 -3.76
C VAL A 213 2.87 -21.07 -4.16
N THR A 214 2.04 -20.38 -3.39
CA THR A 214 0.61 -20.19 -3.68
C THR A 214 0.25 -18.71 -3.70
N THR A 215 -0.95 -18.39 -4.19
CA THR A 215 -1.46 -17.02 -4.21
C THR A 215 -1.64 -16.36 -2.85
N GLN A 216 -1.57 -17.14 -1.76
CA GLN A 216 -1.66 -16.63 -0.38
C GLN A 216 -0.29 -16.55 0.30
N THR A 217 0.77 -17.04 -0.35
CA THR A 217 2.11 -17.09 0.23
C THR A 217 2.85 -15.81 -0.12
N PRO A 218 3.33 -15.03 0.88
CA PRO A 218 4.15 -13.86 0.62
C PRO A 218 5.52 -14.29 0.09
N LEU A 219 5.96 -13.62 -0.96
CA LEU A 219 7.18 -13.91 -1.73
C LEU A 219 8.33 -12.98 -1.36
N ALA A 220 8.02 -11.70 -1.15
CA ALA A 220 8.98 -10.67 -0.83
C ALA A 220 8.30 -9.53 -0.06
N VAL A 221 9.09 -8.70 0.61
CA VAL A 221 8.65 -7.44 1.21
C VAL A 221 9.35 -6.31 0.47
N LEU A 222 8.57 -5.42 -0.13
CA LEU A 222 9.06 -4.24 -0.84
C LEU A 222 8.53 -2.97 -0.16
N GLY A 223 9.23 -1.86 -0.35
CA GLY A 223 8.77 -0.53 0.07
C GLY A 223 9.67 0.56 -0.48
N ASP A 224 9.34 1.81 -0.21
CA ASP A 224 10.17 2.97 -0.58
C ASP A 224 11.56 2.88 0.09
N ALA A 225 12.61 3.24 -0.64
CA ALA A 225 13.99 3.17 -0.18
C ALA A 225 14.42 4.36 0.70
N LYS A 226 13.69 5.47 0.65
CA LYS A 226 14.10 6.77 1.23
C LYS A 226 13.05 7.35 2.15
N ILE A 227 11.78 7.13 1.85
CA ILE A 227 10.67 7.69 2.62
C ILE A 227 10.25 6.68 3.67
N PHE A 228 10.37 7.09 4.93
CA PHE A 228 9.97 6.32 6.09
C PHE A 228 8.95 7.10 6.91
N LYS A 229 8.02 6.37 7.50
CA LYS A 229 7.04 6.89 8.46
C LYS A 229 7.15 6.15 9.78
N LEU A 230 6.71 6.81 10.83
CA LEU A 230 6.69 6.26 12.18
C LEU A 230 5.28 5.80 12.47
N GLU A 231 5.14 4.58 12.95
CA GLU A 231 3.87 4.01 13.42
C GLU A 231 3.96 3.92 14.95
N LEU A 232 3.41 4.92 15.64
CA LEU A 232 3.47 5.06 17.10
C LEU A 232 2.15 4.62 17.73
N GLN A 233 2.23 4.03 18.92
CA GLN A 233 1.10 3.59 19.72
C GLN A 233 0.89 4.52 20.91
N VAL A 234 -0.30 5.09 21.02
CA VAL A 234 -0.71 5.99 22.11
C VAL A 234 -1.84 5.34 22.90
N ASP A 235 -1.79 5.46 24.23
CA ASP A 235 -2.80 4.91 25.15
C ASP A 235 -4.19 5.57 24.97
N GLU A 236 -5.26 4.81 25.25
CA GLU A 236 -6.65 5.28 25.25
C GLU A 236 -6.90 6.53 26.10
N TYR A 237 -6.17 6.71 27.21
CA TYR A 237 -6.35 7.86 28.09
C TYR A 237 -5.80 9.17 27.50
N ASP A 238 -4.80 9.09 26.63
CA ASP A 238 -4.08 10.26 26.13
C ASP A 238 -4.45 10.64 24.69
N ILE A 239 -5.04 9.73 23.92
CA ILE A 239 -5.38 9.97 22.50
C ILE A 239 -6.24 11.22 22.25
N VAL A 240 -7.13 11.56 23.19
CA VAL A 240 -8.02 12.73 23.09
C VAL A 240 -7.25 14.06 23.05
N LYS A 241 -6.04 14.08 23.62
CA LYS A 241 -5.16 15.26 23.64
C LYS A 241 -4.32 15.37 22.37
N ILE A 242 -4.19 14.28 21.60
CA ILE A 242 -3.32 14.21 20.43
C ILE A 242 -4.00 14.85 19.22
N GLN A 243 -3.28 15.73 18.53
CA GLN A 243 -3.74 16.39 17.32
C GLN A 243 -2.72 16.29 16.20
N LYS A 244 -3.20 16.34 14.96
CA LYS A 244 -2.34 16.41 13.78
C LYS A 244 -1.50 17.69 13.82
N GLY A 245 -0.23 17.59 13.46
CA GLY A 245 0.70 18.72 13.45
C GLY A 245 1.49 18.92 14.74
N LEU A 246 1.21 18.17 15.81
CA LEU A 246 2.03 18.23 17.02
C LEU A 246 3.46 17.73 16.76
N PRO A 247 4.47 18.39 17.36
CA PRO A 247 5.86 17.96 17.26
C PRO A 247 6.11 16.75 18.16
N VAL A 248 6.96 15.85 17.68
CA VAL A 248 7.32 14.60 18.32
C VAL A 248 8.84 14.52 18.41
N ILE A 249 9.34 14.29 19.62
CA ILE A 249 10.77 14.03 19.87
C ILE A 249 10.97 12.53 19.92
N ILE A 250 11.92 12.02 19.14
CA ILE A 250 12.14 10.60 18.93
C ILE A 250 13.54 10.22 19.37
N THR A 251 13.64 9.09 20.05
CA THR A 251 14.89 8.41 20.35
C THR A 251 14.87 7.02 19.71
N LEU A 252 16.01 6.65 19.13
CA LEU A 252 16.21 5.36 18.49
C LEU A 252 17.34 4.63 19.22
N ASP A 253 17.12 3.37 19.60
CA ASP A 253 18.16 2.57 20.25
C ASP A 253 19.42 2.40 19.37
N SER A 254 19.20 2.39 18.05
CA SER A 254 20.26 2.29 17.04
C SER A 254 21.12 3.56 16.95
N TYR A 255 20.62 4.71 17.41
CA TYR A 255 21.29 6.02 17.37
C TYR A 255 21.41 6.60 18.79
N LYS A 256 22.30 6.01 19.59
CA LYS A 256 22.45 6.35 21.01
C LYS A 256 22.84 7.82 21.22
N GLY A 257 22.05 8.51 22.05
CA GLY A 257 22.30 9.90 22.44
C GLY A 257 21.86 10.94 21.41
N GLU A 258 21.32 10.52 20.27
CA GLU A 258 20.73 11.41 19.27
C GLU A 258 19.22 11.50 19.44
N VAL A 259 18.69 12.70 19.27
CA VAL A 259 17.25 12.99 19.26
C VAL A 259 16.86 13.46 17.87
N PHE A 260 15.76 12.92 17.38
CA PHE A 260 15.18 13.26 16.09
C PHE A 260 13.84 13.94 16.28
N GLU A 261 13.48 14.79 15.33
CA GLU A 261 12.22 15.50 15.33
C GLU A 261 11.29 14.94 14.24
N ALA A 262 10.02 14.82 14.56
CA ALA A 262 8.96 14.46 13.64
C ALA A 262 7.69 15.25 13.92
N ILE A 263 6.74 15.17 12.99
CA ILE A 263 5.43 15.80 13.12
C ILE A 263 4.35 14.76 12.87
N ILE A 264 3.31 14.77 13.70
CA ILE A 264 2.15 13.89 13.51
C ILE A 264 1.45 14.23 12.20
N SER A 265 1.38 13.25 11.31
CA SER A 265 0.77 13.38 9.97
C SER A 265 -0.65 12.81 9.93
N LYS A 266 -0.94 11.78 10.73
CA LYS A 266 -2.24 11.09 10.75
C LYS A 266 -2.51 10.43 12.10
N ILE A 267 -3.79 10.33 12.45
CA ILE A 267 -4.28 9.59 13.62
C ILE A 267 -5.26 8.54 13.08
N ASN A 268 -5.03 7.25 13.35
CA ASN A 268 -5.99 6.22 12.97
C ASN A 268 -7.16 6.22 13.94
N PRO A 269 -8.42 6.21 13.45
CA PRO A 269 -9.59 6.41 14.29
C PRO A 269 -10.03 5.15 15.06
N ILE A 270 -9.42 4.00 14.79
CA ILE A 270 -9.79 2.71 15.39
C ILE A 270 -8.75 2.33 16.43
N MET A 271 -9.22 2.02 17.64
CA MET A 271 -8.39 1.49 18.72
C MET A 271 -8.09 0.01 18.49
N ASN A 272 -6.87 -0.42 18.81
CA ASN A 272 -6.57 -1.83 18.95
C ASN A 272 -7.09 -2.33 20.30
N GLU A 273 -8.12 -3.17 20.30
CA GLU A 273 -8.77 -3.68 21.52
C GLU A 273 -7.83 -4.49 22.42
N ARG A 274 -6.81 -5.16 21.85
CA ARG A 274 -5.89 -6.01 22.61
C ARG A 274 -4.88 -5.18 23.40
N THR A 275 -4.33 -4.14 22.78
CA THR A 275 -3.31 -3.28 23.40
C THR A 275 -3.91 -2.05 24.07
N LYS A 276 -5.19 -1.74 23.82
CA LYS A 276 -5.86 -0.49 24.25
C LYS A 276 -5.13 0.77 23.78
N THR A 277 -4.55 0.70 22.58
CA THR A 277 -3.80 1.80 21.98
C THR A 277 -4.39 2.22 20.64
N PHE A 278 -4.22 3.50 20.32
CA PHE A 278 -4.46 4.06 19.01
C PHE A 278 -3.14 4.18 18.25
N THR A 279 -3.17 3.86 16.97
CA THR A 279 -2.01 4.02 16.08
C THR A 279 -2.02 5.42 15.48
N ILE A 280 -0.93 6.15 15.64
CA ILE A 280 -0.68 7.42 14.96
C ILE A 280 0.49 7.29 14.00
N GLU A 281 0.45 8.06 12.92
CA GLU A 281 1.56 8.16 11.97
C GLU A 281 2.25 9.51 12.13
N ALA A 282 3.58 9.49 12.13
CA ALA A 282 4.42 10.68 12.13
C ALA A 282 5.49 10.62 11.04
N SER A 283 5.92 11.78 10.58
CA SER A 283 6.94 11.93 9.54
C SER A 283 8.12 12.73 10.08
N PHE A 284 9.33 12.24 9.88
CA PHE A 284 10.54 12.94 10.28
C PHE A 284 10.64 14.32 9.62
N THR A 285 10.99 15.35 10.38
CA THR A 285 11.38 16.66 9.83
C THR A 285 12.82 16.60 9.30
N LYS A 286 13.68 15.85 10.00
CA LYS A 286 15.04 15.51 9.60
C LYS A 286 15.31 14.05 9.95
N ALA A 287 15.26 13.19 8.94
CA ALA A 287 15.48 11.76 9.12
C ALA A 287 16.97 11.47 9.40
N PRO A 288 17.26 10.37 10.13
CA PRO A 288 18.60 9.80 10.21
C PRO A 288 19.15 9.45 8.80
N PRO A 289 20.48 9.31 8.65
CA PRO A 289 21.08 9.01 7.34
C PRO A 289 20.63 7.67 6.78
N GLU A 290 20.44 6.69 7.65
CA GLU A 290 20.07 5.33 7.28
C GLU A 290 18.99 4.81 8.21
N LEU A 291 17.90 4.31 7.62
CA LEU A 291 16.77 3.75 8.35
C LEU A 291 16.43 2.38 7.79
N PHE A 292 16.02 1.49 8.70
CA PHE A 292 15.52 0.18 8.35
C PHE A 292 14.08 0.05 8.86
N PRO A 293 13.19 -0.62 8.10
CA PRO A 293 11.87 -0.96 8.61
C PRO A 293 11.96 -1.82 9.88
N ASN A 294 10.93 -1.73 10.71
CA ASN A 294 10.77 -2.43 11.98
C ASN A 294 11.76 -2.05 13.09
N LEU A 295 12.57 -1.00 12.91
CA LEU A 295 13.32 -0.41 14.02
C LEU A 295 12.35 0.13 15.08
N THR A 296 12.65 -0.17 16.34
CA THR A 296 11.89 0.35 17.49
C THR A 296 12.19 1.82 17.71
N VAL A 297 11.15 2.56 18.07
CA VAL A 297 11.26 3.99 18.36
C VAL A 297 10.56 4.29 19.67
N GLU A 298 11.17 5.16 20.45
CA GLU A 298 10.53 5.80 21.60
C GLU A 298 10.26 7.25 21.24
N ALA A 299 9.06 7.73 21.57
CA ALA A 299 8.60 9.04 21.15
C ALA A 299 7.94 9.78 22.31
N ASN A 300 8.27 11.06 22.44
CA ASN A 300 7.59 12.00 23.33
C ASN A 300 6.85 13.02 22.46
N ILE A 301 5.53 12.93 22.45
CA ILE A 301 4.64 13.83 21.71
C ILE A 301 4.44 15.07 22.57
N LEU A 302 4.86 16.24 22.11
CA LEU A 302 4.75 17.47 22.90
C LEU A 302 3.35 18.05 22.74
N LEU A 303 2.59 18.09 23.85
CA LEU A 303 1.23 18.66 23.86
C LEU A 303 1.28 20.18 23.99
N GLN A 304 2.00 20.65 25.00
CA GLN A 304 2.11 22.06 25.31
C GLN A 304 3.46 22.33 26.00
N SER A 305 4.05 23.48 25.69
CA SER A 305 5.26 23.96 26.35
C SER A 305 5.04 25.39 26.83
N LYS A 306 5.46 25.67 28.07
CA LYS A 306 5.47 27.02 28.65
C LYS A 306 6.86 27.34 29.15
N LYS A 307 7.29 28.57 28.90
CA LYS A 307 8.61 29.05 29.30
C LYS A 307 8.51 29.97 30.51
N ASN A 308 9.54 29.95 31.35
CA ASN A 308 9.68 30.83 32.51
C ASN A 308 8.46 30.81 33.47
N ILE A 309 8.02 29.62 33.87
CA ILE A 309 6.90 29.45 34.80
C ILE A 309 7.37 28.95 36.17
N LEU A 310 6.60 29.22 37.22
CA LEU A 310 6.90 28.73 38.57
C LEU A 310 6.60 27.23 38.66
N THR A 311 7.62 26.43 38.93
CA THR A 311 7.52 24.97 39.00
C THR A 311 7.97 24.43 40.35
N LEU A 312 7.44 23.26 40.69
CA LEU A 312 7.88 22.46 41.82
C LEU A 312 8.11 21.01 41.40
N PRO A 313 9.02 20.28 42.08
CA PRO A 313 9.09 18.84 41.97
C PRO A 313 7.72 18.21 42.31
N ARG A 314 7.25 17.28 41.48
CA ARG A 314 5.90 16.70 41.59
C ARG A 314 5.67 16.01 42.93
N ASN A 315 6.70 15.43 43.52
CA ASN A 315 6.66 14.79 44.85
C ASN A 315 6.37 15.77 46.00
N MET A 316 6.46 17.09 45.77
CA MET A 316 6.15 18.13 46.76
C MET A 316 4.66 18.46 46.84
N VAL A 317 3.87 18.06 45.84
CA VAL A 317 2.44 18.36 45.77
C VAL A 317 1.64 17.09 46.07
N SER A 318 0.90 17.09 47.18
CA SER A 318 -0.04 16.03 47.53
C SER A 318 -1.38 16.21 46.80
N ASP A 319 -1.87 15.12 46.21
CA ASP A 319 -3.13 15.06 45.44
C ASP A 319 -3.26 16.15 44.36
N ASP A 320 -2.13 16.59 43.81
CA ASP A 320 -2.01 17.68 42.82
C ASP A 320 -2.65 19.03 43.26
N ARG A 321 -2.91 19.20 44.57
CA ARG A 321 -3.68 20.32 45.12
C ARG A 321 -3.12 20.93 46.39
N THR A 322 -2.25 20.23 47.12
CA THR A 322 -1.78 20.70 48.43
C THR A 322 -0.26 20.65 48.52
N VAL A 323 0.34 21.73 49.03
CA VAL A 323 1.77 21.79 49.38
C VAL A 323 1.93 22.02 50.87
N THR A 324 3.05 21.58 51.45
CA THR A 324 3.37 21.78 52.87
C THR A 324 4.50 22.79 53.00
N LYS A 325 4.23 23.93 53.67
CA LYS A 325 5.24 24.94 53.99
C LYS A 325 6.16 24.46 55.11
N SER A 326 7.33 25.09 55.25
CA SER A 326 8.32 24.72 56.26
C SER A 326 7.84 24.87 57.71
N ASN A 327 6.79 25.67 57.94
CA ASN A 327 6.08 25.81 59.21
C ASN A 327 5.08 24.66 59.49
N GLY A 328 4.92 23.70 58.58
CA GLY A 328 3.97 22.58 58.67
C GLY A 328 2.56 22.90 58.19
N GLU A 329 2.31 24.12 57.70
CA GLU A 329 1.01 24.53 57.16
C GLU A 329 0.76 23.93 55.78
N LYS A 330 -0.42 23.34 55.59
CA LYS A 330 -0.88 22.83 54.31
C LYS A 330 -1.61 23.91 53.56
N VAL A 331 -1.09 24.29 52.40
CA VAL A 331 -1.66 25.34 51.55
C VAL A 331 -2.21 24.72 50.28
N SER A 332 -3.44 25.12 49.93
CA SER A 332 -4.07 24.73 48.67
C SER A 332 -3.46 25.52 47.51
N VAL A 333 -3.05 24.82 46.46
CA VAL A 333 -2.46 25.40 45.25
C VAL A 333 -3.29 25.05 44.03
N ILE A 334 -3.31 25.97 43.07
CA ILE A 334 -3.86 25.72 41.73
C ILE A 334 -2.69 25.33 40.85
N THR A 335 -2.75 24.12 40.30
CA THR A 335 -1.70 23.55 39.46
C THR A 335 -2.05 23.63 37.99
N GLY A 336 -1.03 23.71 37.13
CA GLY A 336 -1.16 23.80 35.68
C GLY A 336 -0.59 22.56 34.98
N LEU A 337 0.27 22.80 33.97
CA LEU A 337 0.99 21.76 33.23
C LEU A 337 1.80 20.87 34.17
N LYS A 338 1.96 19.61 33.77
CA LYS A 338 2.70 18.59 34.53
C LYS A 338 3.60 17.84 33.58
N ASP A 339 4.82 17.55 34.02
CA ASP A 339 5.69 16.58 33.39
C ASP A 339 6.01 15.44 34.38
N TYR A 340 6.94 14.54 34.01
CA TYR A 340 7.30 13.41 34.86
C TYR A 340 7.96 13.81 36.20
N GLN A 341 8.60 14.97 36.27
CA GLN A 341 9.39 15.42 37.42
C GLN A 341 8.80 16.64 38.12
N LYS A 342 8.09 17.51 37.41
CA LYS A 342 7.71 18.85 37.82
C LYS A 342 6.24 19.14 37.53
N ILE A 343 5.72 20.12 38.25
CA ILE A 343 4.35 20.63 38.15
C ILE A 343 4.36 22.15 38.17
N GLU A 344 3.61 22.76 37.25
CA GLU A 344 3.36 24.20 37.19
C GLU A 344 2.47 24.63 38.36
N ILE A 345 2.83 25.72 39.02
CA ILE A 345 2.03 26.36 40.05
C ILE A 345 1.48 27.68 39.50
N LEU A 346 0.16 27.77 39.38
CA LEU A 346 -0.54 28.96 38.89
C LEU A 346 -0.83 29.95 40.04
N SER A 347 -1.16 29.43 41.23
CA SER A 347 -1.43 30.28 42.41
C SER A 347 -1.38 29.48 43.72
N GLY A 348 -1.16 30.19 44.84
CA GLY A 348 -1.23 29.66 46.20
C GLY A 348 0.10 29.76 46.96
N ILE A 349 1.22 29.82 46.22
CA ILE A 349 2.57 30.02 46.75
C ILE A 349 3.40 30.87 45.77
N SER A 350 4.48 31.43 46.28
CA SER A 350 5.47 32.25 45.57
C SER A 350 6.84 31.56 45.54
N ALA A 351 7.79 32.10 44.76
CA ALA A 351 9.15 31.58 44.69
C ALA A 351 9.90 31.65 46.04
N ASP A 352 9.50 32.57 46.92
CA ASP A 352 10.14 32.80 48.22
C ASP A 352 9.58 31.90 49.33
N ASP A 353 8.52 31.13 49.06
CA ASP A 353 7.91 30.24 50.05
C ASP A 353 8.76 28.98 50.25
N GLU A 354 9.20 28.75 51.50
CA GLU A 354 9.93 27.54 51.89
C GLU A 354 8.97 26.34 52.01
N LEU A 355 9.23 25.25 51.27
CA LEU A 355 8.41 24.04 51.29
C LEU A 355 9.20 22.83 51.79
N ILE A 356 8.47 21.83 52.29
CA ILE A 356 9.01 20.56 52.76
C ILE A 356 8.30 19.39 52.07
N VAL A 357 9.01 18.27 51.90
CA VAL A 357 8.45 17.04 51.32
C VAL A 357 7.27 16.59 52.17
N PRO A 358 6.07 16.36 51.59
CA PRO A 358 4.92 15.90 52.34
C PRO A 358 5.21 14.54 52.96
N VAL A 359 4.98 14.43 54.27
CA VAL A 359 5.06 13.15 54.98
C VAL A 359 3.84 12.32 54.58
N LYS A 360 4.07 11.16 53.95
CA LYS A 360 3.01 10.22 53.57
C LYS A 360 2.27 9.66 54.77
#